data_AF-A0A9D6NWG0-F1
#
_entry.id   AF-A0A9D6NWG0-F1
#
_cell.length_a   1.000
_cell.length_b   1.000
_cell.length_c   1.000
_cell.angle_alpha   90.00
_cell.angle_beta   90.00
_cell.angle_gamma   90.00
#
_symmetry.space_group_name_H-M   'P 1'
#
loop_
_entity.id
_entity.type
_entity.pdbx_description
1 polymer ?
#
loop_
_entity_poly.entity_id
_entity_poly.type
_entity_poly.pdbx_seq_one_letter_code
_entity_poly.pdbx_strand_id
1 'polypeptide(L)'
;LVREINLYLARLTEGNQDQDLTKKAIDLLLINTNLEDIGDLIKRVLRQDAKRRATGVPFSAEGRQDLWGMATEVLGLLRQVVGALATGNGSMARQVVNDLPRIQRLEEQLKVRHLERLRHNIESQRTSPYHLDTLGDLATMASKASSIAERVVNGAAA
;
A
#
# COMPACT_ATOMS: atom_id res chain seq x y z
N LEU A 1 -15.00 4.92 11.94
CA LEU A 1 -14.96 3.76 11.03
C LEU A 1 -14.19 2.55 11.57
N VAL A 2 -12.85 2.55 11.63
CA VAL A 2 -12.06 1.36 12.07
C VAL A 2 -12.54 0.80 13.42
N ARG A 3 -12.64 1.69 14.42
CA ARG A 3 -13.14 1.33 15.76
C ARG A 3 -14.55 0.70 15.72
N GLU A 4 -15.44 1.20 14.88
CA GLU A 4 -16.82 0.73 14.80
C GLU A 4 -16.88 -0.66 14.16
N ILE A 5 -16.08 -0.90 13.11
CA ILE A 5 -15.94 -2.22 12.48
C ILE A 5 -15.39 -3.23 13.49
N ASN A 6 -14.34 -2.88 14.23
CA ASN A 6 -13.75 -3.77 15.23
C ASN A 6 -14.75 -4.12 16.35
N LEU A 7 -15.50 -3.14 16.85
CA LEU A 7 -16.54 -3.36 17.87
C LEU A 7 -17.75 -4.15 17.35
N TYR A 8 -18.05 -4.04 16.05
CA TYR A 8 -19.08 -4.86 15.42
C TYR A 8 -18.63 -6.32 15.32
N LEU A 9 -17.41 -6.57 14.84
CA LEU A 9 -16.85 -7.92 14.73
C LEU A 9 -16.75 -8.61 16.09
N ALA A 10 -16.29 -7.89 17.12
CA ALA A 10 -16.22 -8.43 18.48
C ALA A 10 -17.60 -8.89 18.99
N ARG A 11 -18.65 -8.08 18.77
CA ARG A 11 -20.03 -8.43 19.12
C ARG A 11 -20.58 -9.59 18.29
N LEU A 12 -20.21 -9.68 17.01
CA LEU A 12 -20.64 -10.77 16.12
C LEU A 12 -20.10 -12.14 16.57
N THR A 13 -18.90 -12.16 17.13
CA THR A 13 -18.25 -13.39 17.61
C THR A 13 -18.54 -13.72 19.07
N GLU A 14 -19.22 -12.84 19.81
CA GLU A 14 -19.47 -13.02 21.25
C GLU A 14 -20.34 -14.25 21.52
N GLY A 15 -19.84 -15.18 22.35
CA GLY A 15 -20.54 -16.41 22.70
C GLY A 15 -20.70 -17.43 21.57
N ASN A 16 -20.04 -17.21 20.42
CA ASN A 16 -20.18 -18.08 19.26
C ASN A 16 -19.19 -19.27 19.30
N GLN A 17 -19.68 -20.48 19.03
CA GLN A 17 -18.86 -21.71 18.92
C GLN A 17 -18.48 -22.03 17.47
N ASP A 18 -19.01 -21.29 16.50
CA ASP A 18 -18.69 -21.41 15.08
C ASP A 18 -17.28 -20.87 14.79
N GLN A 19 -16.37 -21.82 14.54
CA GLN A 19 -14.98 -21.53 14.22
C GLN A 19 -14.81 -20.84 12.86
N ASP A 20 -15.71 -21.11 11.90
CA ASP A 20 -15.65 -20.51 10.57
C ASP A 20 -16.09 -19.05 10.61
N LEU A 21 -17.13 -18.73 11.40
CA LEU A 21 -17.52 -17.34 11.62
C LEU A 21 -16.40 -16.56 12.33
N THR A 22 -15.79 -17.15 13.34
CA THR A 22 -14.67 -16.53 14.08
C THR A 22 -13.49 -16.25 13.15
N LYS A 23 -13.14 -17.20 12.29
CA LYS A 23 -12.07 -17.03 11.30
C LYS A 23 -12.38 -15.90 10.32
N LYS A 24 -13.59 -15.86 9.76
CA LYS A 24 -14.04 -14.77 8.87
C LYS A 24 -13.99 -13.41 9.56
N ALA A 25 -14.38 -13.32 10.83
CA ALA A 25 -14.31 -12.08 11.58
C ALA A 25 -12.86 -11.61 11.80
N ILE A 26 -11.92 -12.54 12.06
CA ILE A 26 -10.49 -12.23 12.16
C ILE A 26 -9.93 -11.75 10.81
N ASP A 27 -10.30 -12.40 9.71
CA ASP A 27 -9.87 -11.96 8.38
C ASP A 27 -10.35 -10.54 8.07
N LEU A 28 -11.60 -10.21 8.38
CA LEU A 28 -12.15 -8.86 8.22
C LEU A 28 -11.46 -7.83 9.11
N LEU A 29 -11.11 -8.19 10.35
CA LEU A 29 -10.35 -7.33 11.26
C LEU A 29 -8.99 -6.97 10.65
N LEU A 30 -8.27 -7.96 10.13
CA LEU A 30 -6.95 -7.76 9.53
C LEU A 30 -7.01 -6.98 8.21
N ILE A 31 -8.07 -7.19 7.40
CA ILE A 31 -8.33 -6.38 6.21
C ILE A 31 -8.54 -4.91 6.61
N ASN A 32 -9.37 -4.65 7.62
CA ASN A 32 -9.65 -3.31 8.13
C ASN A 32 -8.37 -2.62 8.63
N THR A 33 -7.50 -3.32 9.37
CA THR A 33 -6.19 -2.80 9.80
C THR A 33 -5.30 -2.42 8.62
N ASN A 34 -5.18 -3.27 7.60
CA ASN A 34 -4.35 -2.95 6.44
C ASN A 34 -4.89 -1.76 5.64
N LEU A 35 -6.22 -1.57 5.57
CA LEU A 35 -6.83 -0.40 4.94
C LEU A 35 -6.53 0.90 5.72
N GLU A 36 -6.58 0.84 7.05
CA GLU A 36 -6.18 1.97 7.91
C GLU A 36 -4.71 2.33 7.69
N ASP A 37 -3.83 1.34 7.72
CA ASP A 37 -2.39 1.52 7.48
C ASP A 37 -2.15 2.20 6.12
N ILE A 38 -2.82 1.76 5.05
CA ILE A 38 -2.73 2.40 3.73
C ILE A 38 -3.16 3.87 3.79
N GLY A 39 -4.26 4.17 4.48
CA GLY A 39 -4.72 5.55 4.69
C GLY A 39 -3.67 6.41 5.41
N ASP A 40 -3.00 5.87 6.41
CA ASP A 40 -1.95 6.57 7.15
C ASP A 40 -0.66 6.75 6.36
N LEU A 41 -0.30 5.78 5.52
CA LEU A 41 0.77 5.90 4.54
C LEU A 41 0.49 7.05 3.56
N ILE A 42 -0.75 7.16 3.04
CA ILE A 42 -1.14 8.25 2.14
C ILE A 42 -0.98 9.60 2.84
N LYS A 43 -1.45 9.73 4.08
CA LYS A 43 -1.27 10.96 4.87
C LYS A 43 0.22 11.27 5.08
N ARG A 44 1.06 10.25 5.30
CA ARG A 44 2.51 10.42 5.48
C ARG A 44 3.17 10.95 4.20
N VAL A 45 2.88 10.36 3.05
CA VAL A 45 3.36 10.84 1.74
C VAL A 45 2.98 12.30 1.50
N LEU A 46 1.71 12.67 1.74
CA LEU A 46 1.25 14.05 1.57
C LEU A 46 1.95 15.03 2.51
N ARG A 47 2.17 14.64 3.77
CA ARG A 47 2.94 15.47 4.74
C ARG A 47 4.40 15.63 4.32
N GLN A 48 5.03 14.58 3.80
CA GLN A 48 6.41 14.65 3.31
C GLN A 48 6.52 15.55 2.08
N ASP A 49 5.57 15.47 1.14
CA ASP A 49 5.55 16.39 0.00
C ASP A 49 5.36 17.85 0.45
N ALA A 50 4.48 18.12 1.40
CA ALA A 50 4.29 19.46 1.95
C ALA A 50 5.57 20.00 2.61
N LYS A 51 6.24 19.19 3.44
CA LYS A 51 7.54 19.55 4.04
C LYS A 51 8.60 19.84 3.00
N ARG A 52 8.71 19.00 1.95
CA ARG A 52 9.61 19.23 0.83
C ARG A 52 9.28 20.54 0.12
N ARG A 53 8.02 20.81 -0.22
CA ARG A 53 7.61 22.07 -0.88
C ARG A 53 8.03 23.30 -0.08
N ALA A 54 7.93 23.23 1.25
CA ALA A 54 8.37 24.32 2.12
C ALA A 54 9.88 24.63 2.04
N THR A 55 10.71 23.68 1.58
CA THR A 55 12.14 23.91 1.33
C THR A 55 12.43 24.72 0.07
N GLY A 56 11.42 24.91 -0.81
CA GLY A 56 11.59 25.56 -2.11
C GLY A 56 12.31 24.72 -3.17
N VAL A 57 12.69 23.48 -2.85
CA VAL A 57 13.41 22.59 -3.77
C VAL A 57 12.46 21.57 -4.39
N PRO A 58 12.34 21.52 -5.73
CA PRO A 58 11.60 20.46 -6.39
C PRO A 58 12.40 19.14 -6.34
N PHE A 59 11.70 18.01 -6.47
CA PHE A 59 12.38 16.80 -6.93
C PHE A 59 12.94 17.04 -8.33
N SER A 60 14.05 16.38 -8.70
CA SER A 60 14.52 16.33 -10.09
C SER A 60 13.43 15.86 -11.06
N ALA A 61 13.51 16.21 -12.34
CA ALA A 61 12.55 15.77 -13.35
C ALA A 61 12.42 14.23 -13.40
N GLU A 62 13.55 13.52 -13.41
CA GLU A 62 13.62 12.06 -13.40
C GLU A 62 13.04 11.50 -12.09
N GLY A 63 13.39 12.10 -10.96
CA GLY A 63 12.83 11.73 -9.65
C GLY A 63 11.31 11.93 -9.55
N ARG A 64 10.72 12.91 -10.23
CA ARG A 64 9.26 13.06 -10.31
C ARG A 64 8.65 11.95 -11.16
N GLN A 65 9.25 11.62 -12.29
CA GLN A 65 8.79 10.56 -13.18
C GLN A 65 8.83 9.19 -12.49
N ASP A 66 9.90 8.93 -11.74
CA ASP A 66 10.10 7.76 -10.89
C ASP A 66 8.95 7.57 -9.89
N LEU A 67 8.68 8.60 -9.08
CA LEU A 67 7.60 8.55 -8.08
C LEU A 67 6.22 8.47 -8.72
N TRP A 68 5.99 9.17 -9.84
CA TRP A 68 4.72 9.12 -10.57
C TRP A 68 4.45 7.72 -11.13
N GLY A 69 5.46 7.08 -11.71
CA GLY A 69 5.37 5.72 -12.22
C GLY A 69 5.01 4.74 -11.10
N MET A 70 5.75 4.77 -9.99
CA MET A 70 5.44 3.93 -8.83
C MET A 70 4.03 4.18 -8.27
N ALA A 71 3.63 5.46 -8.12
CA ALA A 71 2.31 5.79 -7.61
C ALA A 71 1.17 5.30 -8.53
N THR A 72 1.38 5.33 -9.85
CA THR A 72 0.42 4.83 -10.83
C THR A 72 0.22 3.32 -10.69
N GLU A 73 1.32 2.58 -10.55
CA GLU A 73 1.29 1.13 -10.34
C GLU A 73 0.61 0.74 -9.03
N VAL A 74 0.96 1.41 -7.93
CA VAL A 74 0.35 1.20 -6.61
C VAL A 74 -1.15 1.54 -6.64
N LEU A 75 -1.55 2.61 -7.31
CA LEU A 75 -2.97 2.97 -7.47
C LEU A 75 -3.76 1.90 -8.23
N GLY A 76 -3.16 1.32 -9.29
CA GLY A 76 -3.76 0.20 -10.02
C GLY A 76 -4.02 -0.99 -9.11
N LEU A 77 -3.00 -1.37 -8.34
CA LEU A 77 -3.06 -2.49 -7.40
C LEU A 77 -4.09 -2.25 -6.27
N LEU A 78 -4.16 -1.02 -5.74
CA LEU A 78 -5.17 -0.62 -4.75
C LEU A 78 -6.60 -0.72 -5.31
N ARG A 79 -6.82 -0.30 -6.56
CA ARG A 79 -8.13 -0.42 -7.21
C ARG A 79 -8.53 -1.89 -7.39
N GLN A 80 -7.59 -2.73 -7.81
CA GLN A 80 -7.83 -4.16 -7.97
C GLN A 80 -8.20 -4.84 -6.65
N VAL A 81 -7.48 -4.57 -5.56
CA VAL A 81 -7.78 -5.21 -4.27
C VAL A 81 -9.12 -4.75 -3.68
N VAL A 82 -9.47 -3.47 -3.83
CA VAL A 82 -10.78 -2.96 -3.40
C VAL A 82 -11.90 -3.60 -4.22
N GLY A 83 -11.71 -3.74 -5.54
CA GLY A 83 -12.66 -4.45 -6.40
C GLY A 83 -12.81 -5.92 -6.02
N ALA A 84 -11.71 -6.61 -5.74
CA ALA A 84 -11.73 -8.00 -5.29
C ALA A 84 -12.46 -8.16 -3.96
N LEU A 85 -12.20 -7.28 -3.00
CA LEU A 85 -12.86 -7.26 -1.70
C LEU A 85 -14.38 -7.02 -1.83
N ALA A 86 -14.78 -6.04 -2.64
CA ALA A 86 -16.19 -5.68 -2.83
C ALA A 86 -17.01 -6.79 -3.51
N THR A 87 -16.36 -7.62 -4.34
CA THR A 87 -17.03 -8.66 -5.15
C THR A 87 -16.78 -10.08 -4.66
N GLY A 88 -15.89 -10.28 -3.68
CA GLY A 88 -15.40 -11.61 -3.29
C GLY A 88 -14.61 -12.32 -4.40
N ASN A 89 -14.13 -11.58 -5.42
CA ASN A 89 -13.48 -12.19 -6.58
C ASN A 89 -12.05 -12.64 -6.26
N GLY A 90 -11.90 -13.92 -5.92
CA GLY A 90 -10.61 -14.54 -5.63
C GLY A 90 -9.62 -14.52 -6.80
N SER A 91 -10.08 -14.45 -8.06
CA SER A 91 -9.17 -14.34 -9.21
C SER A 91 -8.52 -12.96 -9.30
N MET A 92 -9.30 -11.90 -9.08
CA MET A 92 -8.76 -10.53 -8.99
C MET A 92 -7.78 -10.39 -7.81
N ALA A 93 -8.11 -10.99 -6.66
CA ALA A 93 -7.24 -10.99 -5.51
C ALA A 93 -5.91 -11.74 -5.79
N ARG A 94 -5.95 -12.91 -6.44
CA ARG A 94 -4.73 -13.62 -6.86
C ARG A 94 -3.85 -12.79 -7.80
N GLN A 95 -4.44 -12.00 -8.69
CA GLN A 95 -3.68 -11.13 -9.56
C GLN A 95 -2.89 -10.07 -8.76
N VAL A 96 -3.50 -9.46 -7.75
CA VAL A 96 -2.82 -8.51 -6.85
C VAL A 96 -1.60 -9.14 -6.18
N VAL A 97 -1.74 -10.38 -5.68
CA VAL A 97 -0.63 -11.11 -5.05
C VAL A 97 0.50 -11.37 -6.07
N ASN A 98 0.15 -11.76 -7.29
CA ASN A 98 1.12 -12.06 -8.35
C ASN A 98 1.82 -10.81 -8.90
N ASP A 99 1.19 -9.64 -8.80
CA ASP A 99 1.77 -8.37 -9.25
C ASP A 99 2.75 -7.77 -8.24
N LEU A 100 2.66 -8.11 -6.94
CA LEU A 100 3.53 -7.56 -5.90
C LEU A 100 5.04 -7.71 -6.19
N PRO A 101 5.56 -8.88 -6.62
CA PRO A 101 6.99 -9.03 -6.93
C PRO A 101 7.47 -8.08 -8.03
N ARG A 102 6.60 -7.73 -9.00
CA ARG A 102 6.94 -6.75 -10.05
C ARG A 102 7.08 -5.35 -9.46
N ILE A 103 6.22 -4.97 -8.51
CA ILE A 103 6.27 -3.68 -7.81
C ILE A 103 7.53 -3.58 -6.94
N GLN A 104 7.89 -4.64 -6.22
CA GLN A 104 9.11 -4.68 -5.41
C GLN A 104 10.36 -4.54 -6.28
N ARG A 105 10.43 -5.24 -7.42
CA ARG A 105 11.52 -5.05 -8.39
C ARG A 105 11.58 -3.63 -8.95
N LEU A 106 10.44 -3.00 -9.21
CA LEU A 106 10.39 -1.61 -9.65
C LEU A 106 10.97 -0.68 -8.57
N GLU A 107 10.62 -0.89 -7.30
CA GLU A 107 11.17 -0.12 -6.17
C GLU A 107 12.70 -0.24 -6.10
N GLU A 108 13.24 -1.45 -6.21
CA GLU A 108 14.69 -1.70 -6.22
C GLU A 108 15.38 -0.96 -7.38
N GLN A 109 14.83 -1.07 -8.59
CA GLN A 109 15.34 -0.37 -9.77
C GLN A 109 15.31 1.16 -9.60
N LEU A 110 14.25 1.68 -8.99
CA LEU A 110 14.11 3.11 -8.70
C LEU A 110 15.13 3.59 -7.66
N LYS A 111 15.44 2.78 -6.65
CA LYS A 111 16.51 3.06 -5.68
C LYS A 111 17.89 3.11 -6.34
N VAL A 112 18.19 2.16 -7.24
CA VAL A 112 19.44 2.16 -8.02
C VAL A 112 19.55 3.42 -8.88
N ARG A 113 18.50 3.75 -9.64
CA ARG A 113 18.45 4.99 -10.44
C ARG A 113 18.62 6.24 -9.58
N HIS A 114 18.04 6.27 -8.39
CA HIS A 114 18.22 7.38 -7.47
C HIS A 114 19.68 7.53 -7.02
N LEU A 115 20.33 6.42 -6.63
CA LEU A 115 21.75 6.42 -6.21
C LEU A 115 22.68 6.95 -7.31
N GLU A 116 22.45 6.56 -8.56
CA GLU A 116 23.21 7.08 -9.70
C GLU A 116 22.99 8.59 -9.86
N ARG A 117 21.72 9.03 -9.81
CA ARG A 117 21.33 10.44 -9.96
C ARG A 117 21.95 11.33 -8.89
N LEU A 118 22.13 10.83 -7.66
CA LEU A 118 22.75 11.59 -6.55
C LEU A 118 24.16 12.09 -6.84
N ARG A 119 24.92 11.48 -7.76
CA ARG A 119 26.30 11.94 -8.05
C ARG A 119 26.37 13.24 -8.85
N HIS A 120 25.28 13.61 -9.55
CA HIS A 120 25.31 14.65 -10.58
C HIS A 120 24.15 15.65 -10.48
N ASN A 121 23.12 15.37 -9.66
CA ASN A 121 21.90 16.16 -9.61
C ASN A 121 21.67 16.77 -8.21
N ILE A 122 21.84 18.10 -8.12
CA ILE A 122 21.73 18.86 -6.87
C ILE A 122 20.32 18.77 -6.26
N GLU A 123 19.27 18.80 -7.09
CA GLU A 123 17.88 18.69 -6.62
C GLU A 123 17.66 17.34 -5.91
N SER A 124 18.19 16.26 -6.49
CA SER A 124 18.12 14.91 -5.91
C SER A 124 18.91 14.81 -4.61
N GLN A 125 20.11 15.40 -4.53
CA GLN A 125 20.88 15.46 -3.29
C GLN A 125 20.10 16.16 -2.17
N ARG A 126 19.48 17.30 -2.49
CA ARG A 126 18.72 18.12 -1.52
C ARG A 126 17.37 17.52 -1.13
N THR A 127 16.78 16.69 -1.98
CA THR A 127 15.45 16.09 -1.75
C THR A 127 15.48 14.58 -1.49
N SER A 128 16.66 13.97 -1.36
CA SER A 128 16.84 12.52 -1.26
C SER A 128 16.00 11.85 -0.17
N PRO A 129 15.97 12.35 1.10
CA PRO A 129 15.16 11.72 2.13
C PRO A 129 13.68 11.66 1.75
N TYR A 130 13.13 12.77 1.24
CA TYR A 130 11.74 12.82 0.81
C TYR A 130 11.44 11.87 -0.35
N HIS A 131 12.39 11.69 -1.28
CA HIS A 131 12.23 10.80 -2.42
C HIS A 131 12.20 9.33 -1.99
N LEU A 132 13.17 8.92 -1.17
CA LEU A 132 13.26 7.54 -0.68
C LEU A 132 12.13 7.19 0.28
N ASP A 133 11.74 8.10 1.16
CA ASP A 133 10.59 7.91 2.06
C ASP A 133 9.30 7.73 1.26
N THR A 134 9.06 8.59 0.26
CA THR A 134 7.86 8.49 -0.59
C THR A 134 7.84 7.18 -1.37
N LEU A 135 8.98 6.77 -1.93
CA LEU A 135 9.11 5.52 -2.66
C LEU A 135 8.85 4.30 -1.77
N GLY A 136 9.43 4.27 -0.57
CA GLY A 136 9.22 3.19 0.40
C GLY A 136 7.78 3.14 0.93
N ASP A 137 7.15 4.30 1.14
CA ASP A 137 5.75 4.38 1.56
C ASP A 137 4.82 3.78 0.49
N LEU A 138 5.06 4.09 -0.79
CA LEU A 138 4.34 3.51 -1.92
C LEU A 138 4.51 1.98 -2.00
N ALA A 139 5.73 1.48 -1.85
CA ALA A 139 5.98 0.02 -1.83
C ALA A 139 5.32 -0.67 -0.63
N THR A 140 5.27 0.01 0.52
CA THR A 140 4.57 -0.49 1.71
C THR A 140 3.07 -0.59 1.45
N MET A 141 2.47 0.40 0.77
CA MET A 141 1.06 0.33 0.37
C MET A 141 0.77 -0.90 -0.51
N ALA A 142 1.65 -1.21 -1.47
CA ALA A 142 1.50 -2.41 -2.31
C ALA A 142 1.55 -3.70 -1.49
N SER A 143 2.48 -3.80 -0.54
CA SER A 143 2.58 -4.96 0.35
C SER A 143 1.31 -5.14 1.20
N LYS A 144 0.77 -4.05 1.75
CA LYS A 144 -0.48 -4.07 2.54
C LYS A 144 -1.69 -4.47 1.70
N ALA A 145 -1.75 -4.01 0.46
CA ALA A 145 -2.78 -4.41 -0.49
C ALA A 145 -2.68 -5.90 -0.85
N SER A 146 -1.48 -6.45 -1.02
CA SER A 146 -1.29 -7.89 -1.19
C SER A 146 -1.75 -8.69 0.03
N SER A 147 -1.47 -8.22 1.25
CA SER A 147 -1.96 -8.88 2.47
C SER A 147 -3.50 -8.90 2.56
N ILE A 148 -4.18 -7.86 2.07
CA ILE A 148 -5.65 -7.88 1.94
C ILE A 148 -6.07 -8.93 0.90
N ALA A 149 -5.41 -8.95 -0.26
CA ALA A 149 -5.72 -9.86 -1.35
C ALA A 149 -5.56 -11.34 -0.95
N GLU A 150 -4.48 -11.71 -0.25
CA GLU A 150 -4.27 -13.07 0.28
C GLU A 150 -5.46 -13.55 1.13
N ARG A 151 -6.03 -12.66 1.96
CA ARG A 151 -7.19 -12.98 2.80
C ARG A 151 -8.46 -13.17 1.97
N VAL A 152 -8.66 -12.36 0.93
CA VAL A 152 -9.77 -12.55 -0.02
C VAL A 152 -9.64 -13.88 -0.75
N VAL A 153 -8.43 -14.28 -1.17
CA VAL A 153 -8.18 -15.58 -1.81
C VAL A 153 -8.53 -16.72 -0.85
N ASN A 154 -8.08 -16.65 0.40
CA ASN A 154 -8.32 -17.68 1.40
C ASN A 154 -9.80 -17.78 1.79
N GLY A 155 -10.52 -16.65 1.84
CA GLY A 155 -11.95 -16.60 2.10
C GLY A 155 -12.83 -17.08 0.94
N ALA A 156 -12.35 -16.95 -0.31
CA ALA A 156 -13.05 -17.45 -1.50
C ALA A 156 -12.81 -18.95 -1.78
N ALA A 157 -11.84 -19.56 -1.09
CA ALA A 157 -11.50 -20.98 -1.21
C ALA A 157 -12.19 -21.86 -0.15
N ALA A 158 -13.02 -21.26 0.71
CA ALA A 158 -13.83 -21.91 1.75
C ALA A 158 -15.32 -21.81 1.39
#